data_AF-A0A0C2XPV8-F1
#
_entry.id   AF-A0A0C2XPV8-F1
#
_cell.length_a   1.000
_cell.length_b   1.000
_cell.length_c   1.000
_cell.angle_alpha   90.00
_cell.angle_beta   90.00
_cell.angle_gamma   90.00
#
_symmetry.space_group_name_H-M   'P 1'
#
loop_
_entity.id
_entity.type
_entity.pdbx_description
1 polymer ?
#
loop_
_entity_poly.entity_id
_entity_poly.type
_entity_poly.pdbx_seq_one_letter_code
_entity_poly.pdbx_strand_id
1 'polypeptide(L)'
;MAHTDDQTVLSDKTFVPQVHPKPSLADLLTVETSVSIFYSYARELQLSSLLSDGQAAVSIFAPTNRAVMALARKPHQGPAEPDEGIQINDDEYEKMSRENVKRWVSAHMIPESPIDLGSAESHPTLLEGKNISFTPISKNDGQGPMWRRVTLEGGVKILQMKEASNGVLYVIDGTVAPA
;
A
#
# COMPACT_ATOMS: atom_id res chain seq x y z
N MET A 1 -55.12 34.83 0.90
CA MET A 1 -54.33 33.60 0.72
C MET A 1 -53.80 33.60 -0.71
N ALA A 2 -52.51 33.84 -0.88
CA ALA A 2 -51.81 33.58 -2.13
C ALA A 2 -50.42 33.08 -1.73
N HIS A 3 -50.13 31.83 -2.12
CA HIS A 3 -48.91 31.11 -1.82
C HIS A 3 -47.75 31.70 -2.63
N THR A 4 -46.65 32.01 -1.96
CA THR A 4 -45.35 32.29 -2.60
C THR A 4 -44.65 30.95 -2.79
N ASP A 5 -44.50 30.52 -4.03
CA ASP A 5 -43.67 29.37 -4.40
C ASP A 5 -42.20 29.78 -4.32
N ASP A 6 -41.48 29.15 -3.39
CA ASP A 6 -40.05 29.33 -3.17
C ASP A 6 -39.29 28.42 -4.16
N GLN A 7 -38.88 28.97 -5.30
CA GLN A 7 -38.03 28.25 -6.24
C GLN A 7 -36.61 28.15 -5.70
N THR A 8 -36.29 26.96 -5.21
CA THR A 8 -34.94 26.55 -4.83
C THR A 8 -34.07 26.46 -6.09
N VAL A 9 -33.14 27.40 -6.23
CA VAL A 9 -32.12 27.40 -7.28
C VAL A 9 -31.12 26.24 -7.06
N LEU A 10 -31.28 25.16 -7.82
CA LEU A 10 -30.26 24.12 -7.97
C LEU A 10 -29.02 24.75 -8.61
N SER A 11 -27.96 24.92 -7.83
CA SER A 11 -26.69 25.44 -8.32
C SER A 11 -26.06 24.38 -9.24
N ASP A 12 -25.99 24.67 -10.54
CA ASP A 12 -25.24 23.90 -11.52
C ASP A 12 -23.75 23.89 -11.14
N LYS A 13 -23.34 22.86 -10.38
CA LYS A 13 -21.92 22.55 -10.20
C LYS A 13 -21.41 21.96 -11.51
N THR A 14 -20.91 22.82 -12.38
CA THR A 14 -20.17 22.44 -13.58
C THR A 14 -19.09 21.43 -13.21
N PHE A 15 -19.25 20.19 -13.65
CA PHE A 15 -18.25 19.14 -13.46
C PHE A 15 -17.00 19.52 -14.25
N VAL A 16 -15.90 19.81 -13.56
CA VAL A 16 -14.58 20.01 -14.17
C VAL A 16 -13.80 18.70 -13.98
N PRO A 17 -13.51 17.95 -15.07
CA PRO A 17 -12.69 16.75 -14.97
C PRO A 17 -11.32 17.12 -14.41
N GLN A 18 -10.93 16.49 -13.31
CA GLN A 18 -9.56 16.59 -12.81
C GLN A 18 -8.66 15.75 -13.72
N VAL A 19 -7.79 16.41 -14.50
CA VAL A 19 -6.79 15.73 -15.34
C VAL A 19 -5.44 15.81 -14.65
N HIS A 20 -4.99 14.70 -14.08
CA HIS A 20 -3.61 14.57 -13.61
C HIS A 20 -2.74 14.03 -14.76
N PRO A 21 -1.54 14.57 -14.98
CA PRO A 21 -0.63 14.06 -16.02
C PRO A 21 -0.13 12.65 -15.72
N LYS A 22 -0.25 12.19 -14.47
CA LYS A 22 0.09 10.85 -14.01
C LYS A 22 -1.15 10.18 -13.39
N PRO A 23 -1.32 8.85 -13.56
CA PRO A 23 -2.34 8.08 -12.85
C PRO A 23 -2.13 8.14 -11.33
N SER A 24 -3.20 7.96 -10.55
CA SER A 24 -3.09 7.81 -9.09
C SER A 24 -2.48 6.45 -8.70
N LEU A 25 -2.10 6.29 -7.44
CA LEU A 25 -1.69 4.99 -6.89
C LEU A 25 -2.79 3.94 -7.05
N ALA A 26 -4.05 4.32 -6.85
CA ALA A 26 -5.20 3.44 -7.08
C ALA A 26 -5.31 3.00 -8.56
N ASP A 27 -5.12 3.92 -9.50
CA ASP A 27 -5.13 3.60 -10.95
C ASP A 27 -3.98 2.65 -11.31
N LEU A 28 -2.76 2.94 -10.82
CA LEU A 28 -1.59 2.09 -11.04
C LEU A 28 -1.78 0.68 -10.49
N LEU A 29 -2.27 0.56 -9.26
CA LEU A 29 -2.53 -0.75 -8.62
C LEU A 29 -3.64 -1.53 -9.32
N THR A 30 -4.62 -0.84 -9.90
CA THR A 30 -5.71 -1.47 -10.67
C THR A 30 -5.19 -2.14 -11.95
N VAL A 31 -4.24 -1.52 -12.64
CA VAL A 31 -3.69 -2.05 -13.91
C VAL A 31 -2.46 -2.94 -13.73
N GLU A 32 -1.76 -2.86 -12.58
CA GLU A 32 -0.58 -3.66 -12.28
C GLU A 32 -0.96 -5.08 -11.84
N THR A 33 -1.24 -5.94 -12.82
CA THR A 33 -1.66 -7.34 -12.58
C THR A 33 -0.67 -8.14 -11.75
N SER A 34 0.62 -7.80 -11.76
CA SER A 34 1.65 -8.52 -11.00
C SER A 34 1.51 -8.37 -9.48
N VAL A 35 0.76 -7.38 -8.99
CA VAL A 35 0.53 -7.11 -7.55
C VAL A 35 -0.96 -7.17 -7.16
N SER A 36 -1.80 -7.77 -7.99
CA SER A 36 -3.26 -7.78 -7.82
C SER A 36 -3.74 -8.40 -6.49
N ILE A 37 -3.03 -9.38 -5.94
CA ILE A 37 -3.37 -9.98 -4.64
C ILE A 37 -3.15 -8.95 -3.52
N PHE A 38 -2.02 -8.24 -3.53
CA PHE A 38 -1.78 -7.15 -2.58
C PHE A 38 -2.85 -6.06 -2.70
N TYR A 39 -3.18 -5.66 -3.93
CA TYR A 39 -4.20 -4.64 -4.15
C TYR A 39 -5.59 -5.07 -3.67
N SER A 40 -5.94 -6.35 -3.80
CA SER A 40 -7.20 -6.89 -3.27
C SER A 40 -7.30 -6.69 -1.75
N TYR A 41 -6.22 -7.02 -1.01
CA TYR A 41 -6.14 -6.74 0.42
C TYR A 41 -6.21 -5.25 0.74
N ALA A 42 -5.46 -4.41 0.03
CA ALA A 42 -5.42 -2.97 0.29
C ALA A 42 -6.78 -2.30 0.05
N ARG A 43 -7.55 -2.76 -0.95
CA ARG A 43 -8.85 -2.20 -1.32
C ARG A 43 -9.97 -2.55 -0.33
N GLU A 44 -9.89 -3.72 0.31
CA GLU A 44 -10.87 -4.14 1.35
C GLU A 44 -10.77 -3.31 2.63
N LEU A 45 -9.63 -2.65 2.82
CA LEU A 45 -9.37 -1.73 3.92
C LEU A 45 -9.87 -0.32 3.59
N GLN A 46 -10.16 0.48 4.62
CA GLN A 46 -10.43 1.92 4.48
C GLN A 46 -9.20 2.74 4.03
N LEU A 47 -8.16 2.08 3.50
CA LEU A 47 -6.99 2.71 2.90
C LEU A 47 -7.24 3.14 1.45
N SER A 48 -8.37 2.76 0.87
CA SER A 48 -8.78 3.17 -0.49
C SER A 48 -8.87 4.69 -0.65
N SER A 49 -9.25 5.42 0.41
CA SER A 49 -9.24 6.88 0.44
C SER A 49 -7.82 7.43 0.27
N LEU A 50 -6.85 6.90 1.01
CA LEU A 50 -5.44 7.28 0.92
C LEU A 50 -4.85 6.97 -0.46
N LEU A 51 -5.20 5.84 -1.07
CA LEU A 51 -4.71 5.47 -2.42
C LEU A 51 -5.23 6.37 -3.54
N SER A 52 -6.40 7.00 -3.33
CA SER A 52 -7.08 7.84 -4.33
C SER A 52 -6.97 9.34 -4.01
N ASP A 53 -6.52 9.69 -2.80
CA ASP A 53 -6.34 11.06 -2.37
C ASP A 53 -5.17 11.69 -3.12
N GLY A 54 -5.46 12.69 -3.94
CA GLY A 54 -4.47 13.42 -4.73
C GLY A 54 -3.51 14.27 -3.89
N GLN A 55 -3.82 14.51 -2.62
CA GLN A 55 -2.93 15.20 -1.67
C GLN A 55 -2.08 14.23 -0.83
N ALA A 56 -2.37 12.93 -0.88
CA ALA A 56 -1.53 11.94 -0.22
C ALA A 56 -0.15 11.89 -0.91
N ALA A 57 0.90 11.66 -0.12
CA ALA A 57 2.25 11.45 -0.61
C ALA A 57 2.78 10.16 0.02
N VAL A 58 2.55 9.03 -0.66
CA VAL A 58 2.79 7.69 -0.08
C VAL A 58 3.70 6.87 -0.98
N SER A 59 4.67 6.20 -0.39
CA SER A 59 5.51 5.20 -1.06
C SER A 59 4.98 3.79 -0.74
N ILE A 60 4.56 3.04 -1.75
CA ILE A 60 4.01 1.68 -1.61
C ILE A 60 5.03 0.66 -2.10
N PHE A 61 5.33 -0.34 -1.27
CA PHE A 61 6.17 -1.48 -1.60
C PHE A 61 5.29 -2.70 -1.85
N ALA A 62 4.69 -2.80 -3.04
CA ALA A 62 3.72 -3.83 -3.36
C ALA A 62 4.42 -5.16 -3.72
N PRO A 63 4.19 -6.24 -2.96
CA PRO A 63 4.72 -7.56 -3.28
C PRO A 63 4.05 -8.13 -4.53
N THR A 64 4.86 -8.81 -5.35
CA THR A 64 4.31 -9.60 -6.46
C THR A 64 3.39 -10.70 -5.95
N ASN A 65 2.42 -11.12 -6.78
CA ASN A 65 1.53 -12.25 -6.49
C ASN A 65 2.34 -13.51 -6.11
N ARG A 66 3.48 -13.74 -6.76
CA ARG A 66 4.40 -14.84 -6.43
C ARG A 66 4.94 -14.73 -5.00
N ALA A 67 5.37 -13.53 -4.58
CA ALA A 67 5.85 -13.28 -3.23
C ALA A 67 4.75 -13.52 -2.18
N VAL A 68 3.52 -13.05 -2.43
CA VAL A 68 2.38 -13.28 -1.53
C VAL A 68 1.99 -14.77 -1.48
N MET A 69 2.04 -15.47 -2.60
CA MET A 69 1.77 -16.91 -2.65
C MET A 69 2.81 -17.73 -1.90
N ALA A 70 4.07 -17.29 -1.88
CA ALA A 70 5.18 -17.94 -1.17
C ALA A 70 5.13 -17.79 0.36
N LEU A 71 4.26 -16.92 0.89
CA LEU A 71 4.06 -16.80 2.34
C LEU A 71 3.54 -18.12 2.93
N ALA A 72 4.20 -18.59 3.99
CA ALA A 72 3.81 -19.77 4.76
C ALA A 72 2.42 -19.60 5.40
N ARG A 73 2.06 -18.37 5.80
CA ARG A 73 0.73 -17.98 6.28
C ARG A 73 0.24 -16.78 5.50
N LYS A 74 -1.04 -16.79 5.14
CA LYS A 74 -1.65 -15.68 4.40
C LYS A 74 -1.90 -14.48 5.33
N PRO A 75 -1.94 -13.24 4.79
CA PRO A 75 -2.08 -12.03 5.61
C PRO A 75 -3.26 -12.04 6.58
N HIS A 76 -4.39 -12.64 6.19
CA HIS A 76 -5.59 -12.75 7.04
C HIS A 76 -5.43 -13.75 8.20
N GLN A 77 -4.52 -14.72 8.09
CA GLN A 77 -4.34 -15.74 9.13
C GLN A 77 -3.61 -15.20 10.35
N GLY A 78 -2.91 -14.07 10.27
CA GLY A 78 -2.14 -13.51 11.40
C GLY A 78 -0.97 -14.38 11.86
N PRO A 79 -0.30 -14.02 12.96
CA PRO A 79 0.76 -14.83 13.57
C PRO A 79 0.22 -16.18 14.10
N ALA A 80 1.12 -17.13 14.37
CA ALA A 80 0.73 -18.39 14.99
C ALA A 80 0.29 -18.14 16.43
N GLU A 81 -0.98 -18.39 16.72
CA GLU A 81 -1.45 -18.43 18.09
C GLU A 81 -0.86 -19.66 18.80
N PRO A 82 -0.46 -19.54 20.08
CA PRO A 82 -0.32 -20.71 20.93
C PRO A 82 -1.66 -21.45 20.92
N ASP A 83 -1.63 -22.76 20.74
CA ASP A 83 -2.81 -23.64 20.67
C ASP A 83 -3.54 -23.63 22.04
N GLU A 84 -4.35 -22.60 22.29
CA GLU A 84 -5.08 -22.42 23.56
C GLU A 84 -6.54 -22.89 23.48
N GLY A 85 -6.97 -23.52 22.38
CA GLY A 85 -8.30 -24.12 22.28
C GLY A 85 -9.45 -23.11 22.39
N ILE A 86 -9.20 -21.82 22.13
CA ILE A 86 -10.20 -20.75 22.21
C ILE A 86 -11.14 -20.89 21.01
N GLN A 87 -12.42 -21.21 21.29
CA GLN A 87 -13.48 -21.14 20.29
C GLN A 87 -13.92 -19.68 20.14
N ILE A 88 -13.30 -18.97 19.20
CA ILE A 88 -13.79 -17.67 18.73
C ILE A 88 -15.01 -17.87 17.82
N ASN A 89 -15.95 -16.94 17.89
CA ASN A 89 -17.10 -16.95 16.97
C ASN A 89 -16.72 -16.36 15.59
N ASP A 90 -17.60 -16.53 14.60
CA ASP A 90 -17.34 -16.09 13.22
C ASP A 90 -17.08 -14.59 13.10
N ASP A 91 -17.80 -13.75 13.86
CA ASP A 91 -17.66 -12.29 13.85
C ASP A 91 -16.29 -11.85 14.41
N GLU A 92 -15.84 -12.50 15.49
CA GLU A 92 -14.52 -12.28 16.09
C GLU A 92 -13.41 -12.70 15.13
N TYR A 93 -13.58 -13.86 14.46
CA TYR A 93 -12.64 -14.32 13.45
C TYR A 93 -12.53 -13.35 12.26
N GLU A 94 -13.66 -12.83 11.76
CA GLU A 94 -13.66 -11.85 10.68
C GLU A 94 -12.94 -10.55 11.09
N LYS A 95 -13.19 -10.07 12.32
CA LYS A 95 -12.52 -8.88 12.86
C LYS A 95 -11.01 -9.08 12.97
N MET A 96 -10.57 -10.23 13.51
CA MET A 96 -9.14 -10.57 13.61
C MET A 96 -8.50 -10.67 12.24
N SER A 97 -9.16 -11.35 11.30
CA SER A 97 -8.74 -11.47 9.91
C SER A 97 -8.52 -10.10 9.25
N ARG A 98 -9.50 -9.19 9.40
CA ARG A 98 -9.41 -7.81 8.88
C ARG A 98 -8.28 -7.02 9.51
N GLU A 99 -8.08 -7.12 10.83
CA GLU A 99 -6.96 -6.43 11.51
C GLU A 99 -5.59 -7.00 11.10
N ASN A 100 -5.48 -8.31 10.90
CA ASN A 100 -4.25 -8.93 10.39
C ASN A 100 -3.90 -8.42 8.98
N VAL A 101 -4.89 -8.36 8.09
CA VAL A 101 -4.74 -7.78 6.75
C VAL A 101 -4.32 -6.31 6.84
N LYS A 102 -4.97 -5.52 7.72
CA LYS A 102 -4.64 -4.11 7.93
C LYS A 102 -3.19 -3.93 8.36
N ARG A 103 -2.74 -4.66 9.39
CA ARG A 103 -1.35 -4.60 9.85
C ARG A 103 -0.37 -4.96 8.73
N TRP A 104 -0.66 -6.04 8.01
CA TRP A 104 0.22 -6.50 6.92
C TRP A 104 0.30 -5.49 5.77
N VAL A 105 -0.82 -4.90 5.34
CA VAL A 105 -0.81 -3.87 4.29
C VAL A 105 -0.09 -2.60 4.77
N SER A 106 -0.37 -2.13 5.99
CA SER A 106 0.26 -0.94 6.56
C SER A 106 1.79 -1.05 6.65
N ALA A 107 2.33 -2.25 6.88
CA ALA A 107 3.78 -2.50 6.89
C ALA A 107 4.45 -2.25 5.52
N HIS A 108 3.70 -2.27 4.41
CA HIS A 108 4.22 -2.06 3.06
C HIS A 108 4.11 -0.59 2.58
N MET A 109 3.66 0.32 3.44
CA MET A 109 3.34 1.70 3.06
C MET A 109 4.10 2.68 3.93
N ILE A 110 4.88 3.56 3.32
CA ILE A 110 5.54 4.68 4.01
C ILE A 110 4.72 5.95 3.72
N PRO A 111 4.25 6.68 4.75
CA PRO A 111 3.43 7.89 4.60
C PRO A 111 4.26 9.12 4.17
N GLU A 112 5.25 8.90 3.32
CA GLU A 112 6.12 9.90 2.75
C GLU A 112 6.45 9.52 1.31
N SER A 113 6.50 10.52 0.42
CA SER A 113 6.95 10.36 -0.95
C SER A 113 7.41 11.70 -1.53
N PRO A 114 8.51 11.73 -2.31
CA PRO A 114 9.45 10.63 -2.54
C PRO A 114 10.33 10.37 -1.31
N ILE A 115 10.81 9.13 -1.15
CA ILE A 115 11.76 8.77 -0.10
C ILE A 115 13.18 8.59 -0.67
N ASP A 116 14.20 8.86 0.15
CA ASP A 116 15.59 8.57 -0.20
C ASP A 116 15.94 7.11 0.09
N LEU A 117 16.03 6.31 -0.98
CA LEU A 117 16.44 4.90 -0.92
C LEU A 117 17.95 4.71 -0.66
N GLY A 118 18.76 5.77 -0.78
CA GLY A 118 20.20 5.76 -0.53
C GLY A 118 20.61 6.12 0.88
N SER A 119 19.67 6.65 1.66
CA SER A 119 19.91 6.97 3.06
C SER A 119 20.15 5.70 3.87
N ALA A 120 21.01 5.80 4.89
CA ALA A 120 21.17 4.78 5.91
C ALA A 120 20.00 4.77 6.92
N GLU A 121 19.15 5.80 6.89
CA GLU A 121 18.00 5.93 7.77
C GLU A 121 16.89 4.97 7.36
N SER A 122 16.21 4.41 8.36
CA SER A 122 15.01 3.61 8.15
C SER A 122 13.78 4.52 8.07
N HIS A 123 12.85 4.19 7.19
CA HIS A 123 11.62 4.96 6.97
C HIS A 123 10.45 4.34 7.73
N PRO A 124 9.73 5.09 8.57
CA PRO A 124 8.57 4.58 9.28
C PRO A 124 7.43 4.24 8.32
N THR A 125 6.74 3.14 8.59
CA THR A 125 5.57 2.71 7.81
C THR A 125 4.28 3.18 8.46
N LEU A 126 3.14 2.95 7.81
CA LEU A 126 1.82 3.14 8.42
C LEU A 126 1.55 2.16 9.56
N LEU A 127 2.33 1.09 9.70
CA LEU A 127 2.27 0.21 10.86
C LEU A 127 3.19 0.76 11.94
N GLU A 128 2.60 1.15 13.08
CA GLU A 128 3.33 1.68 14.22
C GLU A 128 4.47 0.73 14.66
N GLY A 129 5.65 1.30 14.88
CA GLY A 129 6.85 0.56 15.28
C GLY A 129 7.55 -0.19 14.14
N LYS A 130 6.98 -0.24 12.93
CA LYS A 130 7.60 -0.87 11.76
C LYS A 130 8.26 0.18 10.87
N ASN A 131 9.52 -0.07 10.54
CA ASN A 131 10.31 0.73 9.60
C ASN A 131 10.84 -0.15 8.46
N ILE A 132 11.07 0.44 7.29
CA ILE A 132 11.77 -0.20 6.17
C ILE A 132 13.15 0.45 6.03
N SER A 133 14.20 -0.36 5.92
CA SER A 133 15.55 0.08 5.62
C SER A 133 16.04 -0.48 4.29
N PHE A 134 16.96 0.25 3.66
CA PHE A 134 17.53 -0.11 2.36
C PHE A 134 19.00 -0.43 2.51
N THR A 135 19.43 -1.55 1.91
CA THR A 135 20.82 -2.01 1.94
C THR A 135 21.40 -1.97 0.52
N PRO A 136 22.54 -1.31 0.30
CA PRO A 136 23.22 -1.33 -0.99
C PRO A 136 23.63 -2.74 -1.44
N ILE A 137 23.44 -3.05 -2.71
CA ILE A 137 23.86 -4.32 -3.30
C ILE A 137 25.36 -4.25 -3.61
N SER A 138 26.20 -5.01 -2.89
CA SER A 138 27.67 -4.90 -2.96
C SER A 138 28.30 -5.19 -4.34
N LYS A 139 27.58 -5.89 -5.23
CA LYS A 139 28.04 -6.21 -6.61
C LYS A 139 27.28 -5.42 -7.69
N ASN A 140 26.64 -4.31 -7.32
CA ASN A 140 26.04 -3.43 -8.31
C ASN A 140 27.16 -2.71 -9.09
N ASP A 141 27.01 -2.62 -10.41
CA ASP A 141 27.94 -1.97 -11.34
C ASP A 141 27.83 -0.43 -11.33
N GLY A 142 27.01 0.13 -10.45
CA GLY A 142 26.70 1.55 -10.37
C GLY A 142 25.89 2.05 -11.56
N GLN A 143 25.29 1.16 -12.36
CA GLN A 143 24.46 1.52 -13.52
C GLN A 143 22.96 1.36 -13.20
N GLY A 144 22.13 2.12 -13.92
CA GLY A 144 20.68 2.10 -13.77
C GLY A 144 20.14 2.91 -12.57
N PRO A 145 18.82 2.94 -12.38
CA PRO A 145 18.19 3.78 -11.36
C PRO A 145 18.46 3.29 -9.93
N MET A 146 18.40 4.21 -8.95
CA MET A 146 18.76 3.97 -7.55
C MET A 146 18.02 2.78 -6.93
N TRP A 147 16.72 2.61 -7.23
CA TRP A 147 15.92 1.51 -6.71
C TRP A 147 16.42 0.11 -7.13
N ARG A 148 17.21 -0.01 -8.21
CA ARG A 148 17.86 -1.29 -8.59
C ARG A 148 19.15 -1.58 -7.83
N ARG A 149 19.64 -0.61 -7.06
CA ARG A 149 20.95 -0.68 -6.37
C ARG A 149 20.82 -1.05 -4.91
N VAL A 150 19.59 -1.18 -4.42
CA VAL A 150 19.31 -1.50 -3.03
C VAL A 150 18.37 -2.70 -2.93
N THR A 151 18.44 -3.39 -1.80
CA THR A 151 17.42 -4.32 -1.33
C THR A 151 16.76 -3.76 -0.08
N LEU A 152 15.51 -4.13 0.15
CA LEU A 152 14.88 -3.99 1.46
C LEU A 152 14.93 -5.32 2.21
N GLU A 153 14.69 -5.28 3.52
CA GLU A 153 14.43 -6.40 4.45
C GLU A 153 14.75 -7.82 3.95
N GLY A 154 15.82 -8.43 4.49
CA GLY A 154 16.15 -9.83 4.15
C GLY A 154 16.61 -10.04 2.70
N GLY A 155 16.96 -8.96 1.99
CA GLY A 155 17.48 -9.03 0.62
C GLY A 155 16.41 -8.98 -0.47
N VAL A 156 15.19 -8.58 -0.13
CA VAL A 156 14.09 -8.38 -1.07
C VAL A 156 14.43 -7.26 -2.07
N LYS A 157 14.24 -7.53 -3.35
CA LYS A 157 14.60 -6.63 -4.45
C LYS A 157 13.40 -5.83 -4.92
N ILE A 158 13.68 -4.60 -5.32
CA ILE A 158 12.73 -3.79 -6.08
C ILE A 158 12.87 -4.16 -7.56
N LEU A 159 11.77 -4.60 -8.17
CA LEU A 159 11.69 -5.03 -9.56
C LEU A 159 11.28 -3.90 -10.51
N GLN A 160 10.43 -3.00 -10.03
CA GLN A 160 9.88 -1.90 -10.81
C GLN A 160 9.58 -0.71 -9.91
N MET A 161 9.67 0.50 -10.47
CA MET A 161 9.22 1.74 -9.86
C MET A 161 8.29 2.47 -10.83
N LYS A 162 7.16 2.98 -10.33
CA LYS A 162 6.20 3.79 -11.08
C LYS A 162 5.81 5.01 -10.26
N GLU A 163 5.96 6.19 -10.84
CA GLU A 163 5.50 7.44 -10.23
C GLU A 163 4.00 7.60 -10.46
N ALA A 164 3.27 7.94 -9.40
CA ALA A 164 1.87 8.31 -9.42
C ALA A 164 1.70 9.83 -9.24
N SER A 165 0.48 10.33 -9.35
CA SER A 165 0.15 11.72 -8.97
C SER A 165 0.23 11.96 -7.46
N ASN A 166 0.05 10.92 -6.64
CA ASN A 166 -0.04 10.97 -5.18
C ASN A 166 0.98 10.04 -4.47
N GLY A 167 2.12 9.76 -5.13
CA GLY A 167 3.18 8.96 -4.53
C GLY A 167 4.00 8.12 -5.52
N VAL A 168 4.61 7.06 -5.00
CA VAL A 168 5.43 6.13 -5.79
C VAL A 168 5.07 4.69 -5.47
N LEU A 169 4.89 3.88 -6.51
CA LEU A 169 4.70 2.44 -6.42
C LEU A 169 6.01 1.72 -6.74
N TYR A 170 6.54 0.99 -5.77
CA TYR A 170 7.64 0.04 -5.91
C TYR A 170 7.08 -1.39 -5.93
N VAL A 171 7.37 -2.15 -6.98
CA VAL A 171 7.02 -3.59 -7.05
C VAL A 171 8.20 -4.40 -6.51
N ILE A 172 7.95 -5.29 -5.55
CA ILE A 172 9.00 -6.05 -4.85
C ILE A 172 8.85 -7.57 -5.00
N ASP A 173 9.96 -8.31 -4.98
CA ASP A 173 9.99 -9.76 -5.20
C ASP A 173 9.83 -10.63 -3.94
N GLY A 174 9.64 -9.99 -2.79
CA GLY A 174 9.34 -10.56 -1.48
C GLY A 174 8.30 -9.72 -0.74
N THR A 175 8.17 -9.89 0.57
CA THR A 175 7.19 -9.16 1.40
C THR A 175 7.87 -8.46 2.56
N VAL A 176 7.30 -7.36 3.01
CA VAL A 176 7.66 -6.72 4.29
C VAL A 176 6.96 -7.45 5.42
N ALA A 177 7.71 -7.91 6.42
CA ALA A 177 7.13 -8.59 7.57
C ALA A 177 6.59 -7.55 8.58
N PRO A 178 5.34 -7.66 9.07
CA PRO A 178 4.73 -6.69 9.99
C PRO A 178 5.30 -6.69 11.44
N ALA A 179 6.45 -7.34 11.67
CA ALA A 179 7.05 -7.69 12.96
C ALA A 179 6.36 -8.85 13.70
#